data_AF-A0A4U0ZLC7-F1
#
_entry.id   AF-A0A4U0ZLC7-F1
#
_cell.length_a   1.000
_cell.length_b   1.000
_cell.length_c   1.000
_cell.angle_alpha   90.00
_cell.angle_beta   90.00
_cell.angle_gamma   90.00
#
_symmetry.space_group_name_H-M   'P 1'
#
loop_
_entity.id
_entity.type
_entity.pdbx_description
1 polymer ?
#
loop_
_entity_poly.entity_id
_entity_poly.type
_entity_poly.pdbx_seq_one_letter_code
_entity_poly.pdbx_strand_id
1 'polypeptide(L)' 'MLLPIIHNVGREAHGDILKQLASIVDAGALKPIIDREDFTFEQIAQAHDRLASGKAVGKVVVTVE' A
#
# COMPACT_ATOMS: atom_id res chain seq x y z
N MET A 1 -11.42 -4.40 3.69
CA MET A 1 -11.36 -4.69 5.14
C MET A 1 -10.33 -5.78 5.38
N LEU A 2 -9.42 -5.60 6.35
CA LEU A 2 -8.35 -6.57 6.64
C LEU A 2 -8.83 -7.78 7.45
N LEU A 3 -9.89 -7.63 8.24
CA LEU A 3 -10.36 -8.66 9.17
C LEU A 3 -10.66 -10.02 8.48
N PRO A 4 -11.38 -10.10 7.34
CA PRO A 4 -11.59 -11.39 6.65
C PRO A 4 -10.29 -12.02 6.13
N ILE A 5 -9.34 -11.21 5.66
CA ILE A 5 -8.04 -11.68 5.12
C ILE A 5 -7.19 -12.32 6.22
N ILE A 6 -7.22 -11.75 7.43
CA ILE A 6 -6.53 -12.30 8.62
C ILE A 6 -7.11 -13.66 9.00
N HIS A 7 -8.42 -13.85 8.82
CA HIS A 7 -9.11 -15.13 9.04
C HIS A 7 -9.15 -16.03 7.80
N ASN A 8 -8.39 -15.69 6.76
CA ASN A 8 -8.28 -16.46 5.52
C ASN A 8 -9.60 -16.63 4.73
N VAL A 9 -10.58 -15.77 4.98
CA VAL A 9 -11.87 -15.76 4.29
C VAL A 9 -11.74 -14.93 3.02
N GLY A 10 -12.09 -15.51 1.86
CA GLY A 10 -12.06 -14.82 0.57
C GLY A 10 -10.65 -14.54 0.02
N ARG A 11 -9.61 -15.18 0.56
CA ARG A 11 -8.21 -14.94 0.15
C ARG A 11 -7.98 -15.20 -1.35
N GLU A 12 -8.59 -16.25 -1.91
CA GLU A 12 -8.48 -16.58 -3.34
C GLU A 12 -9.00 -15.44 -4.22
N ALA A 13 -10.21 -14.95 -3.94
CA ALA A 13 -10.80 -13.83 -4.67
C ALA A 13 -9.94 -12.56 -4.61
N HIS A 14 -9.33 -12.27 -3.46
CA HIS A 14 -8.36 -11.17 -3.34
C HIS A 14 -7.11 -11.41 -4.20
N GLY A 15 -6.61 -12.65 -4.26
CA GLY A 15 -5.51 -13.02 -5.14
C GLY A 15 -5.84 -12.80 -6.62
N ASP A 16 -7.04 -13.16 -7.06
CA ASP A 16 -7.46 -12.97 -8.45
C ASP A 16 -7.61 -11.49 -8.83
N ILE A 17 -8.11 -10.67 -7.91
CA ILE A 17 -8.14 -9.20 -8.07
C ILE A 17 -6.71 -8.66 -8.22
N LEU A 18 -5.77 -9.10 -7.38
CA LEU A 18 -4.38 -8.64 -7.42
C LEU A 18 -3.66 -9.07 -8.71
N LYS A 19 -3.91 -10.28 -9.24
CA LYS A 19 -3.36 -10.73 -10.53
C LYS A 19 -3.82 -9.83 -11.69
N GLN A 20 -5.11 -9.49 -11.72
CA GLN A 20 -5.66 -8.58 -12.74
C GLN A 20 -5.04 -7.19 -12.60
N LEU A 21 -4.94 -6.68 -11.37
CA LEU A 21 -4.33 -5.39 -11.09
C LEU A 21 -2.86 -5.33 -11.52
N ALA A 22 -2.08 -6.39 -11.28
CA ALA A 22 -0.69 -6.49 -11.72
C ALA A 22 -0.57 -6.36 -13.24
N SER A 23 -1.44 -7.03 -14.01
CA SER A 23 -1.44 -6.91 -15.48
C SER A 23 -1.69 -5.48 -15.96
N ILE A 24 -2.55 -4.72 -15.26
CA ILE A 24 -2.84 -3.31 -15.57
C ILE A 24 -1.64 -2.41 -15.22
N VAL A 25 -0.95 -2.68 -14.11
CA VAL A 25 0.26 -1.97 -13.70
C VAL A 25 1.41 -2.23 -14.67
N ASP A 26 1.62 -3.48 -15.07
CA ASP A 26 2.67 -3.89 -16.01
C ASP A 26 2.46 -3.26 -17.39
N ALA A 27 1.20 -3.08 -17.81
CA ALA A 27 0.84 -2.36 -19.02
C ALA A 27 1.02 -0.83 -18.91
N GLY A 28 1.39 -0.30 -17.74
CA GLY A 28 1.54 1.13 -17.48
C GLY A 28 0.21 1.90 -17.37
N ALA A 29 -0.92 1.21 -17.38
CA ALA A 29 -2.26 1.80 -17.34
C ALA A 29 -2.69 2.23 -15.93
N LEU A 30 -1.95 1.81 -14.90
CA LEU A 30 -2.14 2.23 -13.52
C LEU A 30 -0.79 2.53 -12.87
N LYS A 31 -0.66 3.75 -12.33
CA LYS A 31 0.51 4.18 -11.55
C LYS A 31 0.05 4.70 -10.19
N PRO A 32 0.50 4.11 -9.07
CA PRO A 32 0.19 4.64 -7.76
C PRO A 32 0.89 5.99 -7.55
N ILE A 33 0.21 6.89 -6.85
CA ILE A 33 0.80 8.14 -6.37
C ILE A 33 1.43 7.82 -5.02
N ILE A 34 2.74 8.01 -4.93
CA ILE A 34 3.55 7.74 -3.73
C ILE A 34 4.04 9.08 -3.18
N ASP A 35 3.94 9.24 -1.86
CA ASP A 35 4.48 10.41 -1.18
C ASP A 35 6.00 10.40 -1.31
N ARG A 36 6.61 11.59 -1.39
CA ARG A 36 8.05 11.72 -1.66
C ARG A 36 8.94 11.38 -0.46
N GLU A 37 8.39 11.34 0.74
CA GLU A 37 9.15 11.06 1.95
C GLU A 37 9.25 9.54 2.16
N ASP A 38 10.49 9.06 2.20
CA ASP A 38 10.81 7.68 2.51
C ASP A 38 11.03 7.51 4.01
N PHE A 39 10.51 6.40 4.56
CA PHE A 39 10.66 6.06 5.97
C PHE A 39 11.21 4.64 6.12
N THR A 40 12.07 4.42 7.11
CA THR A 40 12.43 3.06 7.56
C THR A 40 11.41 2.54 8.57
N PHE A 41 11.45 1.25 8.87
CA PHE A 41 10.56 0.66 9.86
C PHE A 41 10.73 1.28 11.26
N GLU A 42 11.95 1.68 11.64
CA GLU A 42 12.24 2.39 12.89
C GLU A 42 11.55 3.76 12.96
N GLN A 43 11.22 4.34 11.80
CA GLN A 43 10.57 5.65 11.67
C GLN A 43 9.04 5.52 11.51
N ILE A 44 8.44 4.37 11.82
CA ILE A 44 7.01 4.11 11.60
C ILE A 44 6.08 5.16 12.23
N ALA A 45 6.46 5.70 13.40
CA ALA A 45 5.71 6.77 14.04
C ALA A 45 5.66 8.04 13.17
N GLN A 46 6.79 8.42 12.57
CA GLN A 46 6.90 9.59 11.71
C GLN A 46 6.12 9.39 10.39
N ALA A 47 6.14 8.17 9.84
CA ALA A 47 5.35 7.82 8.66
C ALA A 47 3.83 7.98 8.94
N HIS A 48 3.38 7.56 10.13
CA HIS A 48 2.00 7.76 10.55
C HIS A 48 1.66 9.24 10.77
N ASP A 49 2.53 10.00 11.42
CA ASP A 49 2.34 11.45 11.60
C ASP A 49 2.27 12.19 10.26
N ARG A 50 3.12 11.80 9.29
CA ARG A 50 3.09 12.34 7.91
C ARG A 50 1.74 12.11 7.26
N LEU A 51 1.22 10.88 7.31
CA LEU A 51 -0.10 10.56 6.76
C LEU A 51 -1.23 11.29 7.49
N ALA A 52 -1.20 11.32 8.82
CA ALA A 52 -2.21 11.95 9.66
C ALA A 52 -2.24 13.48 9.52
N SER A 53 -1.09 14.09 9.19
CA SER A 53 -0.98 15.54 8.98
C SER A 53 -1.77 16.06 7.78
N GLY A 54 -2.20 15.18 6.87
CA GLY A 54 -2.87 15.53 5.62
C GLY A 54 -1.94 16.16 4.56
N LYS A 55 -0.64 16.27 4.83
CA LYS A 55 0.37 16.81 3.90
C LYS A 55 0.89 15.77 2.90
N ALA A 56 0.67 14.49 3.18
CA ALA A 56 1.09 13.42 2.30
C ALA A 56 0.33 13.47 0.96
N VAL A 57 1.06 13.36 -0.15
CA VAL A 57 0.48 13.25 -1.49
C VAL A 57 0.53 11.80 -1.92
N GLY A 58 -0.62 11.11 -1.87
CA GLY A 58 -0.70 9.69 -2.23
C GLY A 58 -0.43 8.76 -1.04
N LYS A 59 0.25 7.65 -1.27
CA LYS A 59 0.56 6.64 -0.24
C LYS A 59 1.94 6.89 0.37
N VAL A 60 2.02 6.87 1.70
CA VAL A 60 3.30 6.83 2.43
C VAL A 60 3.84 5.40 2.39
N VAL A 61 5.12 5.25 2.08
CA VAL A 61 5.82 3.96 1.97
C VAL A 61 6.82 3.85 3.11
N VAL A 62 6.90 2.64 3.66
CA VAL A 62 7.89 2.29 4.69
C VAL A 62 8.71 1.13 4.15
N THR A 63 10.03 1.31 4.14
CA THR A 63 10.98 0.27 3.75
C THR A 63 11.29 -0.59 4.97
N VAL A 64 11.17 -1.90 4.79
CA VAL A 64 11.47 -2.91 5.81
C VAL A 64 12.58 -3.79 5.23
N GLU A 65 13.72 -3.85 5.91
CA GLU A 65 14.81 -4.78 5.58
C GLU A 65 14.59 -6.17 6.21
#